data_AF-A0A0C9WLH3-F1
#
_entry.id   AF-A0A0C9WLH3-F1
#
_cell.length_a   1.000
_cell.length_b   1.000
_cell.length_c   1.000
_cell.angle_alpha   90.00
_cell.angle_beta   90.00
_cell.angle_gamma   90.00
#
_symmetry.space_group_name_H-M   'P 1'
#
loop_
_entity.id
_entity.type
_entity.pdbx_description
1 polymer ?
#
loop_
_entity_poly.entity_id
_entity_poly.type
_entity_poly.pdbx_seq_one_letter_code
_entity_poly.pdbx_strand_id
1 'polypeptide(L)'
;MPRNPPRRTPHNIMPTTARLIQLKGIADIVVALILTVNPQLIYDSPATHKLSDLSGLHISNANTAPGFNQSIACMVAAVGVGHLVASRAGSSRGVRSTIFAMNLTWSLLGFLTCAQPAKKGLGSATLLMTSMSHAVFSLVFLYLDGGNMFAWSRETKTRNGNMRHAKERRSRYSHFLS
;
A
#
# COMPACT_ATOMS: atom_id res chain seq x y z
N MET A 1 -19.62 41.70 25.55
CA MET A 1 -20.25 40.79 24.57
C MET A 1 -19.39 39.54 24.44
N PRO A 2 -19.87 38.33 24.80
CA PRO A 2 -19.10 37.11 24.58
C PRO A 2 -19.20 36.69 23.09
N ARG A 3 -18.06 36.61 22.40
CA ARG A 3 -17.98 36.01 21.06
C ARG A 3 -18.14 34.49 21.20
N ASN A 4 -19.23 33.94 20.66
CA ASN A 4 -19.36 32.49 20.51
C ASN A 4 -18.22 31.94 19.63
N PRO A 5 -17.49 30.90 20.06
CA PRO A 5 -16.47 30.29 19.23
C PRO A 5 -17.11 29.53 18.05
N PRO A 6 -16.43 29.48 16.88
CA PRO A 6 -16.97 28.83 15.70
C PRO A 6 -17.18 27.33 15.96
N ARG A 7 -18.42 26.89 15.73
CA ARG A 7 -18.85 25.49 15.77
C ARG A 7 -18.12 24.70 14.66
N ARG A 8 -16.98 24.09 14.98
CA ARG A 8 -16.34 23.11 14.08
C ARG A 8 -17.14 21.80 14.13
N THR A 9 -17.89 21.54 13.06
CA THR A 9 -18.54 20.26 12.78
C THR A 9 -17.49 19.15 12.67
N PRO A 10 -17.64 18.01 13.38
CA PRO A 10 -16.70 16.90 13.33
C PRO A 10 -17.05 15.98 12.15
N HIS A 11 -16.66 16.40 10.94
CA HIS A 11 -16.57 15.46 9.83
C HIS A 11 -15.17 14.83 9.85
N ASN A 12 -15.06 13.66 10.48
CA ASN A 12 -13.95 12.72 10.26
C ASN A 12 -14.08 12.14 8.84
N ILE A 13 -13.99 13.00 7.83
CA ILE A 13 -13.84 12.62 6.44
C ILE A 13 -12.33 12.50 6.24
N MET A 14 -11.83 11.29 6.04
CA MET A 14 -10.46 11.15 5.49
C MET A 14 -10.38 12.05 4.26
N PRO A 15 -9.29 12.83 4.08
CA PRO A 15 -9.15 13.69 2.92
C PRO A 15 -9.46 12.89 1.65
N THR A 16 -10.23 13.45 0.72
CA THR A 16 -10.68 12.75 -0.51
C THR A 16 -9.49 12.08 -1.22
N THR A 17 -8.34 12.75 -1.25
CA THR A 17 -7.07 12.23 -1.76
C THR A 17 -6.60 10.96 -1.04
N ALA A 18 -6.68 10.91 0.30
CA ALA A 18 -6.27 9.73 1.07
C ALA A 18 -7.17 8.52 0.78
N ARG A 19 -8.47 8.74 0.57
CA ARG A 19 -9.42 7.68 0.16
C ARG A 19 -9.11 7.14 -1.24
N LEU A 20 -8.79 8.03 -2.19
CA LEU A 20 -8.40 7.63 -3.53
C LEU A 20 -7.11 6.81 -3.53
N ILE A 21 -6.09 7.24 -2.78
CA ILE A 21 -4.84 6.49 -2.61
C ILE A 21 -5.12 5.11 -1.99
N GLN A 22 -5.99 5.05 -0.97
CA GLN A 22 -6.35 3.78 -0.34
C GLN A 22 -7.02 2.83 -1.34
N LEU A 23 -7.98 3.32 -2.13
CA LEU A 23 -8.68 2.52 -3.13
C LEU A 23 -7.73 2.03 -4.22
N LYS A 24 -6.82 2.89 -4.70
CA LYS A 24 -5.78 2.52 -5.66
C LYS A 24 -4.87 1.42 -5.10
N GLY A 25 -4.49 1.50 -3.84
CA GLY A 25 -3.69 0.46 -3.18
C GLY A 25 -4.41 -0.90 -3.11
N ILE A 26 -5.71 -0.91 -2.83
CA ILE A 26 -6.52 -2.14 -2.87
C ILE A 26 -6.58 -2.69 -4.29
N ALA A 27 -6.84 -1.84 -5.29
CA ALA A 27 -6.89 -2.24 -6.69
C ALA A 27 -5.56 -2.83 -7.15
N ASP A 28 -4.42 -2.25 -6.76
CA ASP A 28 -3.09 -2.77 -7.08
C ASP A 28 -2.86 -4.16 -6.49
N ILE A 29 -3.25 -4.40 -5.23
CA ILE A 29 -3.14 -5.73 -4.63
C ILE A 29 -4.01 -6.74 -5.39
N VAL A 30 -5.23 -6.37 -5.80
CA VAL A 30 -6.09 -7.24 -6.61
C VAL A 30 -5.45 -7.54 -7.96
N VAL A 31 -4.90 -6.54 -8.65
CA VAL A 31 -4.19 -6.71 -9.92
C VAL A 31 -2.98 -7.63 -9.74
N ALA A 32 -2.21 -7.48 -8.67
CA ALA A 32 -1.07 -8.35 -8.38
C ALA A 32 -1.49 -9.81 -8.15
N LEU A 33 -2.62 -10.05 -7.46
CA LEU A 33 -3.18 -11.40 -7.30
C LEU A 33 -3.59 -11.99 -8.64
N ILE A 34 -4.25 -11.21 -9.50
CA ILE A 34 -4.63 -11.65 -10.85
C ILE A 34 -3.37 -11.99 -11.66
N LEU A 35 -2.34 -11.13 -11.66
CA LEU A 35 -1.08 -11.40 -12.35
C LEU A 35 -0.36 -12.65 -11.83
N THR A 36 -0.47 -12.95 -10.54
CA THR A 36 0.16 -14.13 -9.93
C THR A 36 -0.54 -15.43 -10.36
N VAL A 37 -1.86 -15.41 -10.51
CA VAL A 37 -2.67 -16.60 -10.81
C VAL A 37 -2.87 -16.79 -12.31
N ASN A 38 -3.28 -15.73 -13.01
CA ASN A 38 -3.54 -15.76 -14.44
C ASN A 38 -3.30 -14.37 -15.07
N PRO A 39 -2.06 -14.06 -15.51
CA PRO A 39 -1.75 -12.77 -16.12
C PRO A 39 -2.44 -12.56 -17.47
N GLN A 40 -2.94 -13.60 -18.14
CA GLN A 40 -3.69 -13.47 -19.41
C GLN A 40 -4.96 -12.65 -19.24
N LEU A 41 -5.60 -12.70 -18.06
CA LEU A 41 -6.80 -11.90 -17.79
C LEU A 41 -6.56 -10.40 -17.92
N ILE A 42 -5.32 -9.95 -17.68
CA ILE A 42 -4.94 -8.54 -17.83
C ILE A 42 -4.45 -8.27 -19.25
N TYR A 43 -3.64 -9.17 -19.82
CA TYR A 43 -3.06 -8.97 -21.16
C TYR A 43 -4.11 -9.00 -22.27
N ASP A 44 -5.10 -9.90 -22.18
CA ASP A 44 -6.18 -10.02 -23.16
C ASP A 44 -7.39 -9.11 -22.82
N SER A 45 -7.23 -8.19 -21.87
CA SER A 45 -8.32 -7.29 -21.49
C SER A 45 -8.60 -6.25 -22.60
N PRO A 46 -9.86 -5.82 -22.79
CA PRO A 46 -10.18 -4.79 -23.79
C PRO A 46 -9.43 -3.48 -23.56
N ALA A 47 -9.06 -3.18 -22.32
CA ALA A 47 -8.25 -2.00 -21.99
C ALA A 47 -6.82 -2.13 -22.54
N THR A 48 -6.19 -3.30 -22.37
CA THR A 48 -4.84 -3.57 -22.90
C THR A 48 -4.83 -3.56 -24.42
N HIS A 49 -5.84 -4.15 -25.07
CA HIS A 49 -5.99 -4.07 -26.53
C HIS A 49 -6.11 -2.63 -27.02
N LYS A 50 -7.00 -1.82 -26.42
CA LYS A 50 -7.13 -0.40 -26.79
C LYS A 50 -5.84 0.38 -26.58
N LEU A 51 -5.11 0.12 -25.49
CA LEU A 51 -3.82 0.76 -25.25
C LEU A 51 -2.76 0.32 -26.25
N SER A 52 -2.73 -0.96 -26.62
CA SER A 52 -1.86 -1.51 -27.67
C SER A 52 -2.16 -0.84 -29.01
N ASP A 53 -3.43 -0.76 -29.41
CA ASP A 53 -3.86 -0.10 -30.64
C ASP A 53 -3.47 1.38 -30.68
N LEU A 54 -3.61 2.08 -29.55
CA LEU A 54 -3.27 3.50 -29.45
C LEU A 54 -1.76 3.78 -29.39
N SER A 55 -0.98 2.89 -28.80
CA SER A 55 0.46 3.08 -28.60
C SER A 55 1.34 2.40 -29.64
N GLY A 56 0.78 1.45 -30.41
CA GLY A 56 1.52 0.55 -31.30
C GLY A 56 2.38 -0.48 -30.55
N LEU A 57 2.25 -0.60 -29.22
CA LEU A 57 3.01 -1.55 -28.42
C LEU A 57 2.44 -2.96 -28.56
N HIS A 58 3.32 -3.96 -28.61
CA HIS A 58 2.89 -5.36 -28.65
C HIS A 58 2.22 -5.79 -27.33
N ILE A 59 1.25 -6.69 -27.40
CA ILE A 59 0.63 -7.30 -26.23
C ILE A 59 1.54 -8.40 -25.70
N SER A 60 1.81 -8.37 -24.39
CA SER A 60 2.66 -9.36 -23.73
C SER A 60 2.00 -10.74 -23.72
N ASN A 61 2.79 -11.80 -23.98
CA ASN A 61 2.34 -13.17 -23.85
C ASN A 61 2.70 -13.72 -22.45
N ALA A 62 1.67 -14.14 -21.71
CA ALA A 62 1.79 -14.69 -20.37
C ALA A 62 2.71 -15.93 -20.26
N ASN A 63 2.79 -16.74 -21.31
CA ASN A 63 3.49 -18.02 -21.30
C ASN A 63 4.96 -17.90 -21.69
N THR A 64 5.36 -16.80 -22.32
CA THR A 64 6.73 -16.61 -22.83
C THR A 64 7.73 -16.33 -21.72
N ALA A 65 7.31 -15.61 -20.66
CA ALA A 65 8.20 -15.19 -19.58
C ALA A 65 7.47 -15.22 -18.21
N PRO A 66 7.19 -16.41 -17.65
CA PRO A 66 6.44 -16.53 -16.40
C PRO A 66 7.12 -15.81 -15.22
N GLY A 67 8.45 -15.85 -15.11
CA GLY A 67 9.17 -15.12 -14.07
C GLY A 67 9.14 -13.61 -14.21
N PHE A 68 9.03 -13.09 -15.44
CA PHE A 68 8.83 -11.65 -15.67
C PHE A 68 7.44 -11.20 -15.18
N ASN A 69 6.40 -11.95 -15.52
CA ASN A 69 5.03 -11.68 -15.06
C ASN A 69 4.95 -11.72 -13.53
N GLN A 70 5.61 -12.70 -12.91
CA GLN A 70 5.66 -12.80 -11.47
C GLN A 70 6.42 -11.63 -10.83
N SER A 71 7.48 -11.14 -11.47
CA SER A 71 8.20 -9.94 -11.01
C SER A 71 7.33 -8.68 -11.08
N ILE A 72 6.51 -8.53 -12.14
CA ILE A 72 5.51 -7.45 -12.21
C ILE A 72 4.46 -7.61 -11.11
N ALA A 73 3.98 -8.83 -10.85
CA ALA A 73 3.02 -9.08 -9.76
C ALA A 73 3.59 -8.64 -8.40
N CYS A 74 4.84 -9.02 -8.09
CA CYS A 74 5.55 -8.59 -6.88
C CYS A 74 5.67 -7.06 -6.79
N MET A 75 6.00 -6.40 -7.91
CA MET A 75 6.08 -4.95 -8.01
C MET A 75 4.76 -4.28 -7.68
N VAL A 76 3.69 -4.69 -8.36
CA VAL A 76 2.37 -4.08 -8.22
C VAL A 76 1.85 -4.31 -6.79
N ALA A 77 2.09 -5.48 -6.19
CA ALA A 77 1.76 -5.73 -4.79
C ALA A 77 2.51 -4.80 -3.84
N ALA A 78 3.83 -4.63 -4.04
CA ALA A 78 4.64 -3.73 -3.22
C ALA A 78 4.16 -2.28 -3.31
N VAL A 79 3.87 -1.79 -4.52
CA VAL A 79 3.29 -0.46 -4.76
C VAL A 79 1.92 -0.33 -4.10
N GLY A 80 1.06 -1.34 -4.21
CA GLY A 80 -0.25 -1.37 -3.58
C GLY A 80 -0.18 -1.26 -2.05
N VAL A 81 0.74 -2.00 -1.42
CA VAL A 81 1.02 -1.88 0.02
C VAL A 81 1.53 -0.48 0.35
N GLY A 82 2.41 0.09 -0.48
CA GLY A 82 2.86 1.48 -0.36
C GLY A 82 1.70 2.47 -0.31
N HIS A 83 0.77 2.40 -1.26
CA HIS A 83 -0.44 3.22 -1.28
C HIS A 83 -1.30 3.03 0.00
N LEU A 84 -1.46 1.79 0.47
CA LEU A 84 -2.21 1.51 1.70
C LEU A 84 -1.56 2.08 2.97
N VAL A 85 -0.24 2.15 3.01
CA VAL A 85 0.48 2.77 4.13
C VAL A 85 0.46 4.29 3.99
N ALA A 86 0.76 4.82 2.81
CA ALA A 86 0.75 6.25 2.51
C ALA A 86 -0.61 6.90 2.80
N SER A 87 -1.71 6.26 2.39
CA SER A 87 -3.08 6.76 2.64
C SER A 87 -3.43 6.90 4.12
N ARG A 88 -2.72 6.19 5.00
CA ARG A 88 -2.93 6.25 6.45
C ARG A 88 -1.89 7.15 7.13
N ALA A 89 -0.76 7.39 6.49
CA ALA A 89 0.38 8.04 7.12
C ALA A 89 0.35 9.57 6.94
N GLY A 90 0.64 10.32 8.01
CA GLY A 90 0.63 11.80 8.01
C GLY A 90 1.89 12.45 7.43
N SER A 91 1.89 13.79 7.34
CA SER A 91 2.71 14.65 6.47
C SER A 91 4.25 14.58 6.50
N SER A 92 4.92 13.74 7.28
CA SER A 92 6.39 13.58 7.15
C SER A 92 6.95 12.23 7.60
N ARG A 93 6.48 11.70 8.75
CA ARG A 93 6.90 10.35 9.19
C ARG A 93 6.33 9.24 8.27
N GLY A 94 5.27 9.54 7.54
CA GLY A 94 4.58 8.58 6.70
C GLY A 94 5.33 8.12 5.46
N VAL A 95 6.21 8.96 4.92
CA VAL A 95 7.01 8.61 3.73
C VAL A 95 7.98 7.47 4.06
N ARG A 96 8.63 7.51 5.22
CA ARG A 96 9.57 6.47 5.66
C ARG A 96 8.87 5.12 5.85
N SER A 97 7.74 5.12 6.57
CA SER A 97 6.93 3.91 6.77
C SER A 97 6.41 3.33 5.45
N THR A 98 6.07 4.20 4.49
CA THR A 98 5.64 3.80 3.15
C THR A 98 6.76 3.09 2.40
N ILE A 99 7.93 3.73 2.26
CA ILE A 99 9.07 3.18 1.53
C ILE A 99 9.52 1.86 2.15
N PHE A 100 9.58 1.77 3.48
CA PHE A 100 9.90 0.53 4.16
C PHE A 100 8.88 -0.57 3.90
N ALA A 101 7.58 -0.27 3.97
CA ALA A 101 6.54 -1.27 3.69
C ALA A 101 6.62 -1.77 2.24
N MET A 102 6.91 -0.89 1.28
CA MET A 102 7.15 -1.25 -0.12
C MET A 102 8.37 -2.18 -0.26
N ASN A 103 9.52 -1.77 0.28
CA ASN A 103 10.76 -2.54 0.20
C ASN A 103 10.63 -3.91 0.88
N LEU A 104 10.01 -3.95 2.06
CA LEU A 104 9.80 -5.19 2.80
C LEU A 104 8.86 -6.13 2.01
N THR A 105 7.77 -5.59 1.45
CA THR A 105 6.83 -6.38 0.64
C THR A 105 7.52 -6.95 -0.60
N TRP A 106 8.27 -6.12 -1.34
CA TRP A 106 9.03 -6.60 -2.50
C TRP A 106 9.98 -7.72 -2.12
N SER A 107 10.77 -7.51 -1.05
CA SER A 107 11.76 -8.48 -0.59
C SER A 107 11.11 -9.81 -0.22
N LEU A 108 10.03 -9.78 0.58
CA LEU A 108 9.32 -10.99 0.99
C LEU A 108 8.72 -11.74 -0.19
N LEU A 109 8.02 -11.04 -1.09
CA LEU A 109 7.39 -11.68 -2.25
C LEU A 109 8.41 -12.21 -3.25
N GLY A 110 9.51 -11.49 -3.45
CA GLY A 110 10.60 -11.93 -4.31
C GLY A 110 11.34 -13.14 -3.75
N PHE A 111 11.61 -13.20 -2.44
CA PHE A 111 12.16 -14.41 -1.80
C PHE A 111 11.18 -15.58 -1.87
N LEU A 112 9.90 -15.36 -1.58
CA LEU A 112 8.87 -16.41 -1.71
C LEU A 112 8.77 -16.94 -3.14
N THR A 113 8.88 -16.05 -4.12
CA THR A 113 8.90 -16.41 -5.55
C THR A 113 10.13 -17.23 -5.90
N CYS A 114 11.32 -16.81 -5.45
CA CYS A 114 12.56 -17.54 -5.70
C CYS A 114 12.66 -18.86 -4.92
N ALA A 115 11.92 -19.00 -3.81
CA ALA A 115 11.81 -20.25 -3.05
C ALA A 115 10.86 -21.27 -3.70
N GLN A 116 10.05 -20.88 -4.69
CA GLN A 116 9.22 -21.82 -5.42
C GLN A 116 10.07 -22.80 -6.25
N PRO A 117 9.54 -24.01 -6.57
CA PRO A 117 10.26 -24.98 -7.38
C PRO A 117 10.72 -24.41 -8.73
N ALA A 118 12.00 -24.60 -9.08
CA ALA A 118 12.60 -24.08 -10.32
C ALA A 118 11.83 -24.47 -11.59
N LYS A 119 11.18 -25.64 -11.59
CA LYS A 119 10.31 -26.11 -12.69
C LYS A 119 9.16 -25.15 -13.05
N LYS A 120 8.77 -24.25 -12.14
CA LYS A 120 7.74 -23.23 -12.42
C LYS A 120 8.29 -22.01 -13.17
N GLY A 121 9.62 -21.84 -13.27
CA GLY A 121 10.24 -20.72 -13.99
C GLY A 121 9.89 -19.32 -13.46
N LEU A 122 9.45 -19.23 -12.20
CA LEU A 122 8.97 -17.97 -11.59
C LEU A 122 10.10 -17.12 -11.01
N GLY A 123 11.09 -17.77 -10.41
CA GLY A 123 12.26 -17.11 -9.84
C GLY A 123 13.32 -16.77 -10.89
N SER A 124 14.05 -15.68 -10.67
CA SER A 124 15.23 -15.33 -11.47
C SER A 124 16.34 -14.76 -10.57
N ALA A 125 17.59 -14.84 -11.03
CA ALA A 125 18.72 -14.24 -10.32
C ALA A 125 18.54 -12.72 -10.12
N THR A 126 17.97 -12.03 -11.10
CA THR A 126 17.65 -10.60 -11.03
C THR A 126 16.61 -10.32 -9.96
N LEU A 127 15.55 -11.13 -9.87
CA LEU A 127 14.53 -10.99 -8.82
C LEU A 127 15.13 -11.25 -7.44
N LEU A 128 15.99 -12.26 -7.29
CA LEU A 128 16.66 -12.56 -6.03
C LEU A 128 17.59 -11.40 -5.59
N MET A 129 18.43 -10.90 -6.50
CA MET A 129 19.36 -9.79 -6.23
C MET A 129 18.61 -8.53 -5.79
N THR A 130 17.60 -8.11 -6.54
CA THR A 130 16.78 -6.94 -6.16
C THR A 130 16.06 -7.17 -4.83
N SER A 131 15.55 -8.38 -4.56
CA SER A 131 14.93 -8.73 -3.28
C SER A 131 15.90 -8.60 -2.11
N MET A 132 17.16 -9.01 -2.29
CA MET A 132 18.22 -8.79 -1.30
C MET A 132 18.51 -7.30 -1.10
N SER A 133 18.62 -6.51 -2.17
CA SER A 133 18.81 -5.06 -2.05
C SER A 133 17.67 -4.40 -1.25
N HIS A 134 16.41 -4.73 -1.56
CA HIS A 134 15.26 -4.22 -0.81
C HIS A 134 15.25 -4.71 0.65
N ALA A 135 15.72 -5.93 0.92
CA ALA A 135 15.88 -6.43 2.30
C ALA A 135 16.88 -5.58 3.08
N VAL A 136 18.06 -5.34 2.51
CA VAL A 136 19.14 -4.54 3.11
C VAL A 136 18.66 -3.13 3.41
N PHE A 137 18.03 -2.45 2.44
CA PHE A 137 17.48 -1.12 2.68
C PHE A 137 16.38 -1.11 3.74
N SER A 138 15.54 -2.16 3.81
CA SER A 138 14.52 -2.29 4.86
C SER A 138 15.16 -2.40 6.25
N LEU A 139 16.23 -3.20 6.39
CA LEU A 139 16.98 -3.33 7.63
C LEU A 139 17.66 -2.01 8.03
N VAL A 140 18.25 -1.30 7.06
CA VAL A 140 18.85 0.03 7.28
C VAL A 140 17.78 1.02 7.75
N PHE A 141 16.60 1.07 7.14
CA PHE A 141 15.52 1.94 7.61
C PHE A 141 15.06 1.59 9.02
N LEU A 142 14.93 0.30 9.34
CA LEU A 142 14.55 -0.14 10.68
C LEU A 142 15.59 0.27 11.74
N TYR A 143 16.87 0.14 11.41
CA TYR A 143 17.99 0.54 12.26
C TYR A 143 18.01 2.05 12.48
N LEU A 144 17.94 2.85 11.40
CA LEU A 144 18.00 4.31 11.45
C LEU A 144 16.79 4.95 12.15
N ASP A 145 15.60 4.31 12.11
CA ASP A 145 14.41 4.80 12.80
C ASP A 145 14.32 4.30 14.27
N GLY A 146 15.33 3.55 14.73
CA GLY A 146 15.40 3.02 16.10
C GLY A 146 14.27 2.05 16.45
N GLY A 147 13.78 1.29 15.47
CA GLY A 147 12.64 0.37 15.64
C GLY A 147 11.27 1.05 15.77
N ASN A 148 11.19 2.38 15.70
CA ASN A 148 9.94 3.11 15.90
C ASN A 148 8.99 3.12 14.69
N MET A 149 9.35 2.46 13.59
CA MET A 149 8.51 2.38 12.38
C MET A 149 7.13 1.76 12.66
N PHE A 150 7.04 0.87 13.65
CA PHE A 150 5.80 0.21 14.05
C PHE A 150 5.03 0.94 15.17
N ALA A 151 5.63 1.96 15.80
CA ALA A 151 5.00 2.72 16.88
C ALA A 151 3.80 3.56 16.40
N TRP A 152 3.73 3.86 15.10
CA TRP A 152 2.64 4.59 14.44
C TRP A 152 1.24 3.97 14.65
N SER A 153 1.15 2.63 14.73
CA SER A 153 -0.13 1.93 14.99
C SER A 153 -0.67 2.21 16.39
N ARG A 154 0.21 2.43 17.39
CA ARG A 154 -0.21 2.77 18.75
C ARG A 154 -0.71 4.21 18.83
N GLU A 155 -0.02 5.15 18.21
CA GLU A 155 -0.32 6.59 18.33
C GLU A 155 -1.64 6.98 17.64
N THR A 156 -1.94 6.39 16.48
CA THR A 156 -3.22 6.57 15.77
C THR A 156 -4.40 5.98 16.54
N LYS A 157 -4.21 4.83 17.21
CA LYS A 157 -5.24 4.19 18.04
C LYS A 157 -5.55 5.03 19.29
N THR A 158 -4.52 5.56 19.95
CA THR A 158 -4.68 6.43 21.14
C THR A 158 -5.33 7.77 20.78
N ARG A 159 -4.95 8.38 19.66
CA ARG A 159 -5.54 9.66 19.20
C ARG A 159 -7.01 9.51 18.83
N ASN A 160 -7.39 8.43 18.16
CA ASN A 160 -8.79 8.12 17.85
C ASN A 160 -9.61 7.77 19.10
N GLY A 161 -9.03 7.05 20.08
CA GLY A 161 -9.66 6.75 21.36
C GLY A 161 -9.94 8.01 22.19
N ASN A 162 -8.96 8.91 22.30
CA ASN A 162 -9.12 10.17 23.03
C ASN A 162 -10.18 11.09 22.39
N MET A 163 -10.27 11.13 21.06
CA MET A 163 -11.34 11.88 20.39
C MET A 163 -12.73 11.29 20.64
N ARG A 164 -12.88 9.97 20.70
CA ARG A 164 -14.17 9.32 21.02
C ARG A 164 -14.61 9.65 22.45
N HIS A 165 -13.72 9.52 23.42
CA HIS A 165 -14.04 9.87 24.81
C HIS A 165 -14.33 11.36 25.03
N ALA A 166 -13.66 12.24 24.29
CA ALA A 166 -13.97 13.68 24.32
C ALA A 166 -15.36 13.98 23.73
N LYS A 167 -15.75 13.25 22.67
CA LYS A 167 -17.06 13.38 22.02
C LYS A 167 -18.19 12.87 22.92
N GLU A 168 -18.00 11.73 23.59
CA GLU A 168 -18.94 11.19 24.58
C GLU A 168 -19.12 12.10 25.79
N ARG A 169 -18.04 12.70 26.30
CA ARG A 169 -18.12 13.65 27.42
C ARG A 169 -18.95 14.87 27.02
N ARG A 170 -18.71 15.46 25.84
CA ARG A 170 -19.51 16.60 25.36
C ARG A 170 -20.98 16.25 25.13
N SER A 171 -21.30 15.06 24.63
CA SER A 171 -22.68 14.60 24.44
C SER A 171 -23.43 14.44 25.77
N ARG A 172 -22.76 13.99 26.83
CA ARG A 172 -23.35 13.90 28.17
C ARG A 172 -23.63 15.26 28.79
N TYR A 173 -22.74 16.23 28.60
CA TYR A 173 -22.97 17.60 29.09
C TYR A 173 -24.09 18.33 28.34
N SER A 174 -24.30 18.06 27.05
CA SER A 174 -25.41 18.68 26.30
C SER A 174 -26.79 18.16 26.70
N HIS A 175 -26.89 16.91 27.17
CA HIS A 175 -28.15 16.35 27.69
C HIS A 175 -28.48 16.80 29.12
N PHE A 176 -27.49 17.28 29.87
CA PHE A 176 -27.68 17.77 31.24
C PHE A 176 -28.08 19.25 31.31
N LEU A 177 -27.98 19.97 30.18
CA LEU A 177 -28.21 21.42 30.07
C LEU A 177 -29.46 21.76 29.25
N SER A 178 -30.30 20.77 28.96
CA SER A 178 -31.57 20.84 28.23
C SER A 178 -32.68 20.24 29.07
#